data_AF-A0A9K3JCA2-F1
#
_entry.id   AF-A0A9K3JCA2-F1
#
_cell.length_a   1.000
_cell.length_b   1.000
_cell.length_c   1.000
_cell.angle_alpha   90.00
_cell.angle_beta   90.00
_cell.angle_gamma   90.00
#
_symmetry.space_group_name_H-M   'P 1'
#
loop_
_entity.id
_entity.type
_entity.pdbx_description
1 polymer ?
#
loop_
_entity_poly.entity_id
_entity_poly.type
_entity_poly.pdbx_seq_one_letter_code
_entity_poly.pdbx_strand_id
1 'polypeptide(L)'
;MFCQNMAPRRVVSARDQHPPPPLPRTAEELNALLEERISAAIAQYEANHTQDGGGPSNARRNGHGDSSGGSTTQGCTFKQFLNCKPLNYDGTGGAVAFVRWTEKTEATIRMSKCTANQQVTFATGLFVNEPLTWWNLQVQTLGDDAAYGIT
;
A
#
# COMPACT_ATOMS: atom_id res chain seq x y z
N MET A 1 -2.17 -24.36 -2.93
CA MET A 1 -1.94 -24.02 -4.35
C MET A 1 -3.15 -23.24 -4.83
N PHE A 2 -3.21 -21.91 -4.67
CA PHE A 2 -4.35 -21.13 -5.18
C PHE A 2 -3.91 -19.75 -5.65
N CYS A 3 -3.34 -19.70 -6.85
CA CYS A 3 -3.34 -18.50 -7.68
C CYS A 3 -4.24 -18.86 -8.87
N GLN A 4 -5.55 -18.65 -8.71
CA GLN A 4 -6.53 -18.75 -9.80
C GLN A 4 -7.41 -17.51 -9.81
N ASN A 5 -7.68 -17.07 -11.04
CA ASN A 5 -8.24 -15.80 -11.48
C ASN A 5 -9.50 -15.33 -10.74
N MET A 6 -9.49 -14.05 -10.38
CA MET A 6 -10.69 -13.22 -10.35
C MET A 6 -10.40 -11.89 -11.08
N ALA A 7 -11.40 -11.42 -11.82
CA ALA A 7 -11.42 -10.09 -12.43
C ALA A 7 -11.38 -9.00 -11.33
N PRO A 8 -10.78 -7.83 -11.59
CA PRO A 8 -10.75 -6.75 -10.61
C PRO A 8 -12.18 -6.28 -10.28
N ARG A 9 -12.53 -6.25 -8.99
CA ARG A 9 -13.76 -5.57 -8.53
C ARG A 9 -13.56 -4.08 -8.73
N ARG A 10 -14.35 -3.47 -9.61
CA ARG A 10 -14.64 -2.04 -9.54
C ARG A 10 -15.49 -1.79 -8.31
N VAL A 11 -14.89 -1.28 -7.25
CA VAL A 11 -15.65 -0.58 -6.20
C VAL A 11 -15.69 0.88 -6.63
N VAL A 12 -16.78 1.27 -7.27
CA VAL A 12 -17.11 2.69 -7.41
C VAL A 12 -17.63 3.13 -6.04
N SER A 13 -16.75 3.69 -5.22
CA SER A 13 -17.19 4.37 -4.01
C SER A 13 -17.87 5.67 -4.43
N ALA A 14 -19.15 5.78 -4.14
CA ALA A 14 -19.93 6.99 -4.33
C ALA A 14 -19.30 8.08 -3.46
N ARG A 15 -18.66 9.07 -4.10
CA ARG A 15 -18.14 10.26 -3.45
C ARG A 15 -19.28 10.94 -2.69
N ASP A 16 -19.05 11.15 -1.40
CA ASP A 16 -19.83 12.05 -0.55
C ASP A 16 -20.09 13.37 -1.28
N GLN A 17 -21.37 13.70 -1.42
CA GLN A 17 -21.83 14.99 -1.88
C GLN A 17 -21.65 15.99 -0.74
N HIS A 18 -20.50 16.65 -0.68
CA HIS A 18 -20.40 17.95 -0.05
C HIS A 18 -20.12 19.00 -1.13
N PRO A 19 -20.94 20.05 -1.27
CA PRO A 19 -20.67 21.11 -2.24
C PRO A 19 -19.28 21.71 -1.95
N PRO A 20 -18.46 21.99 -2.97
CA PRO A 20 -17.15 22.58 -2.75
C PRO A 20 -17.32 23.95 -2.09
N PRO A 21 -16.54 24.25 -1.03
CA PRO A 21 -16.55 25.58 -0.43
C PRO A 21 -16.19 26.63 -1.50
N PRO A 22 -16.79 27.83 -1.43
CA PRO A 22 -16.49 28.90 -2.37
C PRO A 22 -14.98 29.20 -2.38
N LEU A 23 -14.42 29.37 -3.57
CA LEU A 23 -13.00 29.62 -3.75
C LEU A 23 -12.59 30.92 -3.02
N PRO A 24 -11.48 30.90 -2.25
CA PRO A 24 -11.01 32.07 -1.54
C PRO A 24 -10.65 33.17 -2.53
N ARG A 25 -11.08 34.40 -2.23
CA ARG A 25 -10.85 35.60 -3.05
C ARG A 25 -9.76 36.49 -2.47
N THR A 26 -9.28 36.20 -1.27
CA THR A 26 -8.20 36.92 -0.60
C THR A 26 -7.17 35.96 -0.02
N ALA A 27 -5.96 36.46 0.24
CA ALA A 27 -4.88 35.66 0.85
C ALA A 27 -5.23 35.22 2.28
N GLU A 28 -6.03 36.01 3.01
CA GLU A 28 -6.48 35.67 4.36
C GLU A 28 -7.45 34.48 4.36
N GLU A 29 -8.38 34.44 3.41
CA GLU A 29 -9.31 33.31 3.23
C GLU A 29 -8.56 32.03 2.84
N LEU A 30 -7.51 32.16 2.01
CA LEU A 30 -6.66 31.02 1.65
C LEU A 30 -5.89 30.48 2.87
N ASN A 31 -5.32 31.37 3.69
CA ASN A 31 -4.59 30.98 4.89
C ASN A 31 -5.52 30.30 5.92
N ALA A 32 -6.73 30.84 6.12
CA ALA A 32 -7.72 30.24 7.02
C ALA A 32 -8.14 28.83 6.58
N LEU A 33 -8.35 28.62 5.27
CA LEU A 33 -8.66 27.30 4.72
C LEU A 33 -7.48 26.32 4.87
N LEU A 34 -6.25 26.79 4.72
CA LEU A 34 -5.06 25.97 4.91
C LEU A 34 -4.93 25.53 6.38
N GLU A 35 -5.10 26.45 7.32
CA GLU A 35 -5.06 26.16 8.75
C GLU A 35 -6.14 25.16 9.18
N GLU A 36 -7.38 25.33 8.72
CA GLU A 36 -8.48 24.40 9.00
C GLU A 36 -8.14 22.99 8.49
N ARG A 37 -7.67 22.87 7.24
CA ARG A 37 -7.33 21.59 6.62
C ARG A 37 -6.17 20.89 7.34
N ILE A 38 -5.15 21.63 7.75
CA ILE A 38 -4.01 21.09 8.48
C ILE A 38 -4.45 20.61 9.87
N SER A 39 -5.25 21.40 10.59
CA SER A 39 -5.73 21.01 11.93
C SER A 39 -6.59 19.76 11.91
N ALA A 40 -7.49 19.65 10.93
CA ALA A 40 -8.33 18.46 10.76
C ALA A 40 -7.51 17.20 10.44
N ALA A 41 -6.46 17.34 9.62
CA ALA A 41 -5.57 16.22 9.29
C ALA A 41 -4.78 15.74 10.51
N ILE A 42 -4.30 16.65 11.36
CA ILE A 42 -3.57 16.31 12.59
C ILE A 42 -4.50 15.57 13.58
N ALA A 43 -5.71 16.08 13.81
CA ALA A 43 -6.67 15.44 14.72
C ALA A 43 -7.05 14.02 14.27
N GLN A 44 -7.19 13.80 12.96
CA GLN A 44 -7.44 12.46 12.42
C GLN A 44 -6.27 11.50 12.65
N TYR A 45 -5.03 11.98 12.53
CA TYR A 45 -3.85 11.17 12.78
C TYR A 45 -3.74 10.75 14.25
N GLU A 46 -3.97 11.68 15.18
CA GLU A 46 -3.93 11.42 16.63
C GLU A 46 -5.01 10.43 17.09
N ALA A 47 -6.22 10.53 16.53
CA ALA A 47 -7.33 9.62 16.84
C ALA A 47 -7.06 8.18 16.39
N ASN A 48 -6.31 8.01 15.29
CA ASN A 48 -5.93 6.69 14.80
C ASN A 48 -4.75 6.10 15.59
N HIS A 49 -3.85 6.94 16.11
CA HIS A 49 -2.66 6.49 16.84
C HIS A 49 -2.94 6.01 18.27
N THR A 50 -4.04 6.45 18.90
CA THR A 50 -4.36 6.14 20.31
C THR A 50 -5.03 4.78 20.54
N GLN A 51 -5.40 4.03 19.51
CA GLN A 51 -6.01 2.70 19.67
C GLN A 51 -4.99 1.55 19.86
N ASP A 52 -3.69 1.79 19.63
CA ASP A 52 -2.69 0.71 19.57
C ASP A 52 -1.85 0.55 20.86
N GLY A 53 -2.38 0.94 22.03
CA GLY A 53 -1.63 0.91 23.29
C GLY A 53 -2.39 0.42 24.53
N GLY A 54 -2.27 -0.87 24.88
CA GLY A 54 -2.60 -1.39 26.21
C GLY A 54 -2.48 -2.92 26.39
N GLY A 55 -1.40 -3.39 27.02
CA GLY A 55 -1.02 -4.82 27.26
C GLY A 55 -1.89 -5.62 28.27
N PRO A 56 -1.46 -6.80 28.82
CA PRO A 56 -0.10 -7.10 29.31
C PRO A 56 0.47 -8.50 28.99
N SER A 57 1.77 -8.67 29.26
CA SER A 57 2.57 -9.89 29.21
C SER A 57 2.23 -10.92 30.30
N ASN A 58 2.16 -12.22 29.95
CA ASN A 58 2.69 -13.32 30.77
C ASN A 58 2.68 -14.72 30.09
N ALA A 59 3.66 -15.51 30.55
CA ALA A 59 3.78 -16.97 30.53
C ALA A 59 4.35 -17.69 29.29
N ARG A 60 5.56 -18.21 29.51
CA ARG A 60 6.29 -19.24 28.73
C ARG A 60 5.48 -20.52 28.58
N ARG A 61 5.58 -21.19 27.42
CA ARG A 61 5.71 -22.66 27.32
C ARG A 61 6.43 -23.07 26.03
N ASN A 62 7.47 -23.89 26.20
CA ASN A 62 8.06 -24.73 25.15
C ASN A 62 7.01 -25.72 24.62
N GLY A 63 7.00 -25.95 23.31
CA GLY A 63 6.14 -26.95 22.68
C GLY A 63 6.47 -27.12 21.20
N HIS A 64 7.28 -28.13 20.92
CA HIS A 64 7.58 -28.69 19.61
C HIS A 64 6.31 -29.14 18.88
N GLY A 65 6.16 -28.77 17.60
CA GLY A 65 5.19 -29.43 16.70
C GLY A 65 4.52 -28.49 15.71
N ASP A 66 4.79 -28.74 14.43
CA ASP A 66 3.90 -28.58 13.28
C ASP A 66 3.21 -27.21 13.07
N SER A 67 3.80 -26.36 12.23
CA SER A 67 3.30 -25.01 11.95
C SER A 67 2.13 -25.00 10.96
N SER A 68 0.96 -25.39 11.44
CA SER A 68 -0.34 -25.05 10.85
C SER A 68 -1.24 -24.42 11.93
N GLY A 69 -1.25 -23.08 12.01
CA GLY A 69 -2.27 -22.31 12.71
C GLY A 69 -1.80 -21.59 14.00
N GLY A 70 -1.46 -20.31 13.87
CA GLY A 70 -1.23 -19.41 15.01
C GLY A 70 -1.00 -17.96 14.55
N SER A 71 -1.93 -17.08 14.91
CA SER A 71 -2.05 -15.68 14.49
C SER A 71 -0.84 -14.80 14.83
N THR A 72 -0.07 -14.42 13.81
CA THR A 72 0.47 -13.06 13.63
C THR A 72 0.15 -12.67 12.19
N THR A 73 0.13 -11.37 11.87
CA THR A 73 0.00 -10.81 10.51
C THR A 73 1.20 -11.23 9.63
N GLN A 74 1.37 -12.53 9.42
CA GLN A 74 2.48 -13.09 8.71
C GLN A 74 2.17 -12.91 7.23
N GLY A 75 2.74 -11.85 6.67
CA GLY A 75 2.69 -11.59 5.24
C GLY A 75 3.26 -12.75 4.43
N CYS A 76 3.08 -12.68 3.12
CA CYS A 76 3.62 -13.70 2.23
C CYS A 76 5.15 -13.53 2.11
N THR A 77 5.85 -14.60 1.79
CA THR A 77 7.26 -14.52 1.35
C THR A 77 7.32 -14.11 -0.12
N PHE A 78 8.43 -13.50 -0.54
CA PHE A 78 8.65 -13.19 -1.96
C PHE A 78 8.55 -14.44 -2.85
N LYS A 79 8.98 -15.61 -2.35
CA LYS A 79 8.80 -16.90 -3.04
C LYS A 79 7.33 -17.27 -3.22
N GLN A 80 6.48 -17.08 -2.21
CA GLN A 80 5.04 -17.33 -2.33
C GLN A 80 4.37 -16.37 -3.31
N PHE A 81 4.81 -15.11 -3.34
CA PHE A 81 4.40 -14.14 -4.36
C PHE A 81 4.80 -14.58 -5.78
N LEU A 82 6.07 -14.95 -5.99
CA LEU A 82 6.55 -15.43 -7.30
C LEU A 82 5.87 -16.73 -7.76
N ASN A 83 5.42 -17.59 -6.84
CA ASN A 83 4.65 -18.78 -7.18
C ASN A 83 3.30 -18.44 -7.86
N CYS A 84 2.78 -17.22 -7.69
CA CYS A 84 1.62 -16.73 -8.42
C CYS A 84 1.93 -16.18 -9.82
N LYS A 85 3.19 -16.26 -10.27
CA LYS A 85 3.63 -15.83 -11.61
C LYS A 85 3.22 -14.38 -11.92
N PRO A 86 3.64 -13.41 -11.07
CA PRO A 86 3.42 -12.00 -11.36
C PRO A 86 4.04 -11.61 -12.72
N LEU A 87 3.47 -10.60 -13.37
CA LEU A 87 4.02 -10.08 -14.62
C LEU A 87 5.07 -9.01 -14.35
N ASN A 88 6.18 -9.06 -15.08
CA ASN A 88 7.11 -7.93 -15.11
C ASN A 88 6.54 -6.76 -15.90
N TYR A 89 7.02 -5.54 -15.62
CA TYR A 89 6.74 -4.34 -16.39
C TYR A 89 8.04 -3.74 -16.93
N ASP A 90 8.12 -3.64 -18.26
CA ASP A 90 9.30 -3.18 -19.00
C ASP A 90 9.20 -1.74 -19.50
N GLY A 91 8.09 -1.05 -19.19
CA GLY A 91 7.84 0.33 -19.62
C GLY A 91 7.06 0.45 -20.93
N THR A 92 6.75 -0.66 -21.60
CA THR A 92 6.06 -0.64 -22.90
C THR A 92 4.55 -0.47 -22.75
N GLY A 93 3.91 0.09 -23.78
CA GLY A 93 2.44 0.24 -23.86
C GLY A 93 1.83 1.42 -23.08
N GLY A 94 2.67 2.24 -22.43
CA GLY A 94 2.28 3.51 -21.81
C GLY A 94 1.30 3.37 -20.63
N ALA A 95 0.56 4.45 -20.33
CA ALA A 95 -0.28 4.54 -19.13
C ALA A 95 -1.34 3.44 -19.02
N VAL A 96 -1.94 3.01 -20.14
CA VAL A 96 -2.96 1.94 -20.13
C VAL A 96 -2.34 0.59 -19.77
N ALA A 97 -1.16 0.28 -20.31
CA ALA A 97 -0.45 -0.94 -19.97
C ALA A 97 0.01 -0.92 -18.51
N PHE A 98 0.48 0.24 -18.03
CA PHE A 98 0.86 0.43 -16.63
C PHE A 98 -0.31 0.18 -15.68
N VAL A 99 -1.48 0.81 -15.91
CA VAL A 99 -2.68 0.60 -15.06
C VAL A 99 -3.09 -0.87 -15.02
N ARG A 100 -3.12 -1.54 -16.17
CA ARG A 100 -3.46 -2.97 -16.24
C ARG A 100 -2.45 -3.86 -15.52
N TRP A 101 -1.17 -3.51 -15.62
CA TRP A 101 -0.11 -4.20 -14.89
C TRP A 101 -0.29 -4.03 -13.38
N THR A 102 -0.55 -2.80 -12.90
CA THR A 102 -0.79 -2.52 -11.48
C THR A 102 -1.97 -3.32 -10.94
N GLU A 103 -3.13 -3.28 -11.61
CA GLU A 103 -4.33 -4.05 -11.22
C GLU A 103 -4.03 -5.56 -11.08
N LYS A 104 -3.22 -6.11 -12.00
CA LYS A 104 -2.85 -7.53 -11.98
C LYS A 104 -1.82 -7.86 -10.88
N THR A 105 -0.88 -6.95 -10.62
CA THR A 105 0.10 -7.08 -9.55
C THR A 105 -0.59 -7.02 -8.18
N GLU A 106 -1.52 -6.08 -7.97
CA GLU A 106 -2.35 -6.00 -6.76
C GLU A 106 -3.18 -7.26 -6.53
N ALA A 107 -3.80 -7.78 -7.59
CA ALA A 107 -4.52 -9.05 -7.51
C ALA A 107 -3.59 -10.20 -7.11
N THR A 108 -2.37 -10.24 -7.65
CA THR A 108 -1.35 -11.24 -7.31
C THR A 108 -0.98 -11.15 -5.83
N ILE A 109 -0.66 -9.96 -5.33
CA ILE A 109 -0.30 -9.68 -3.93
C ILE A 109 -1.40 -10.16 -2.98
N ARG A 110 -2.67 -9.86 -3.31
CA ARG A 110 -3.84 -10.31 -2.54
C ARG A 110 -3.97 -11.84 -2.54
N MET A 111 -3.78 -12.49 -3.68
CA MET A 111 -3.87 -13.96 -3.79
C MET A 111 -2.76 -14.68 -3.03
N SER A 112 -1.55 -14.13 -3.03
CA SER A 112 -0.42 -14.66 -2.25
C SER A 112 -0.54 -14.37 -0.75
N LYS A 113 -1.57 -13.63 -0.31
CA LYS A 113 -1.80 -13.24 1.10
C LYS A 113 -0.68 -12.35 1.66
N CYS A 114 -0.13 -11.46 0.84
CA CYS A 114 0.87 -10.49 1.30
C CYS A 114 0.21 -9.35 2.06
N THR A 115 0.95 -8.70 2.95
CA THR A 115 0.46 -7.51 3.66
C THR A 115 0.61 -6.25 2.81
N ALA A 116 -0.09 -5.17 3.19
CA ALA A 116 0.04 -3.87 2.53
C ALA A 116 1.50 -3.37 2.51
N ASN A 117 2.24 -3.55 3.61
CA ASN A 117 3.65 -3.14 3.70
C ASN A 117 4.57 -3.90 2.74
N GLN A 118 4.15 -5.03 2.18
CA GLN A 118 4.92 -5.80 1.20
C GLN A 118 4.59 -5.41 -0.24
N GLN A 119 3.53 -4.63 -0.46
CA GLN A 119 3.01 -4.34 -1.79
C GLN A 119 4.02 -3.60 -2.65
N VAL A 120 4.56 -2.49 -2.13
CA VAL A 120 5.53 -1.65 -2.85
C VAL A 120 6.79 -2.45 -3.14
N THR A 121 7.37 -3.08 -2.11
CA THR A 121 8.60 -3.87 -2.24
C THR A 121 8.47 -5.00 -3.26
N PHE A 122 7.33 -5.69 -3.32
CA PHE A 122 7.15 -6.78 -4.27
C PHE A 122 6.76 -6.30 -5.66
N ALA A 123 5.97 -5.23 -5.78
CA ALA A 123 5.63 -4.64 -7.07
C ALA A 123 6.86 -4.07 -7.78
N THR A 124 7.74 -3.38 -7.06
CA THR A 124 8.95 -2.76 -7.64
C THR A 124 9.97 -3.82 -8.04
N GLY A 125 9.98 -4.98 -7.38
CA GLY A 125 10.74 -6.16 -7.80
C GLY A 125 10.32 -6.78 -9.14
N LEU A 126 9.22 -6.30 -9.75
CA LEU A 126 8.76 -6.70 -11.08
C LEU A 126 9.13 -5.68 -12.18
N PHE A 127 9.70 -4.53 -11.81
CA PHE A 127 10.22 -3.60 -12.80
C PHE A 127 11.47 -4.15 -13.47
N VAL A 128 11.53 -3.99 -14.79
CA VAL A 128 12.71 -4.32 -15.59
C VAL A 128 13.05 -3.13 -16.49
N ASN A 129 14.28 -3.06 -17.00
CA ASN A 129 14.73 -2.01 -17.91
C ASN A 129 14.48 -0.59 -17.37
N GLU A 130 13.90 0.31 -18.17
CA GLU A 130 13.71 1.72 -17.85
C GLU A 130 12.90 1.96 -16.55
N PRO A 131 11.77 1.26 -16.29
CA PRO A 131 11.09 1.32 -14.99
C PRO A 131 11.98 1.00 -13.79
N LEU A 132 12.88 0.02 -13.90
CA LEU A 132 13.78 -0.35 -12.82
C LEU A 132 14.81 0.75 -12.57
N THR A 133 15.37 1.33 -13.64
CA THR A 133 16.28 2.48 -13.54
C THR A 133 15.58 3.67 -12.87
N TRP A 134 14.33 3.96 -13.26
CA TRP A 134 13.54 5.02 -12.63
C TRP A 134 13.29 4.76 -11.15
N TRP A 135 12.90 3.54 -10.76
CA TRP A 135 12.66 3.19 -9.36
C TRP A 135 13.93 3.34 -8.52
N ASN A 136 15.08 2.88 -9.04
CA ASN A 136 16.36 3.03 -8.36
C ASN A 136 16.74 4.50 -8.15
N LEU A 137 16.37 5.39 -9.07
CA LEU A 137 16.56 6.83 -8.90
C LEU A 137 15.64 7.40 -7.82
N GLN A 138 14.39 6.92 -7.73
CA GLN A 138 13.47 7.33 -6.65
C GLN A 138 14.02 6.92 -5.28
N VAL A 139 14.50 5.68 -5.13
CA VAL A 139 15.12 5.20 -3.88
C VAL A 139 16.35 6.03 -3.52
N GLN A 140 17.22 6.35 -4.48
CA GLN A 140 18.39 7.22 -4.24
C GLN A 140 18.00 8.63 -3.80
N THR A 141 16.90 9.16 -4.32
CA THR A 141 16.47 10.54 -4.05
C THR A 141 15.75 10.66 -2.71
N LEU A 142 14.91 9.69 -2.38
CA LEU A 142 14.05 9.72 -1.19
C LEU A 142 14.67 9.00 0.01
N GLY A 143 15.58 8.06 -0.22
CA GLY A 143 16.02 7.07 0.76
C GLY A 143 15.07 5.86 0.82
N ASP A 144 15.59 4.71 1.28
CA ASP A 144 14.86 3.44 1.31
C ASP A 144 13.54 3.53 2.10
N ASP A 145 13.58 4.03 3.34
CA ASP A 145 12.41 4.07 4.22
C ASP A 145 11.27 4.90 3.61
N ALA A 146 11.60 6.07 3.06
CA ALA A 146 10.62 6.94 2.43
C ALA A 146 10.09 6.36 1.10
N ALA A 147 10.96 5.76 0.28
CA ALA A 147 10.56 5.20 -1.00
C ALA A 147 9.65 3.95 -0.85
N TYR A 148 10.01 3.03 0.04
CA TYR A 148 9.20 1.83 0.28
C TYR A 148 8.02 2.06 1.23
N GLY A 149 8.01 3.18 1.96
CA GLY A 149 6.88 3.63 2.79
C GLY A 149 5.76 4.32 2.01
N ILE A 150 5.84 4.44 0.68
CA ILE A 150 4.78 5.00 -0.17
C ILE A 150 3.63 3.98 -0.24
N THR A 151 2.70 4.03 0.71
CA THR A 151 1.50 3.18 0.77
C THR A 151 0.24 3.92 0.37
#